data_AF-A0A142Y8U6-F1
#
_entry.id   AF-A0A142Y8U6-F1
#
_cell.length_a   1.000
_cell.length_b   1.000
_cell.length_c   1.000
_cell.angle_alpha   90.00
_cell.angle_beta   90.00
_cell.angle_gamma   90.00
#
_symmetry.space_group_name_H-M   'P 1'
#
loop_
_entity.id
_entity.type
_entity.pdbx_description
1 polymer ?
#
loop_
_entity_poly.entity_id
_entity_poly.type
_entity_poly.pdbx_seq_one_letter_code
_entity_poly.pdbx_strand_id
1 'polypeptide(L)'
;MTSQPIPSSTNGPQELLDYLPEDDGYTIPIFYKPAPRIHREVRFRYRPIEILERAILVEFKERKAEREVEEMFAGVIAGRITEWSLVEKVGDTEVPMPISKAKVLRLKPPLFLRMINTVVWGFDGGDEDPKLTVDQTAEDLDRMARAVAEGRPISDVIVGDLRKN
;
A
#
# COMPACT_ATOMS: atom_id res chain seq x y z
N MET A 1 21.10 -31.80 -10.27
CA MET A 1 20.27 -30.57 -10.32
C MET A 1 19.89 -30.24 -8.89
N THR A 2 20.67 -29.35 -8.27
CA THR A 2 20.56 -29.02 -6.85
C THR A 2 19.60 -27.85 -6.71
N SER A 3 18.41 -28.11 -6.14
CA SER A 3 17.44 -27.07 -5.80
C SER A 3 18.06 -26.17 -4.72
N GLN A 4 18.22 -24.89 -5.02
CA GLN A 4 18.59 -23.90 -4.01
C GLN A 4 17.35 -23.52 -3.19
N PRO A 5 17.49 -23.36 -1.86
CA PRO A 5 16.40 -22.92 -1.01
C PRO A 5 16.04 -21.45 -1.35
N ILE A 6 14.75 -21.19 -1.51
CA ILE A 6 14.19 -19.85 -1.65
C ILE A 6 14.42 -19.11 -0.32
N PRO A 7 15.06 -17.93 -0.31
CA PRO A 7 15.25 -17.18 0.92
C PRO A 7 13.89 -16.73 1.46
N SER A 8 13.64 -17.06 2.73
CA SER A 8 12.52 -16.58 3.51
C SER A 8 12.53 -15.06 3.58
N SER A 9 11.49 -14.44 3.01
CA SER A 9 11.24 -12.99 3.00
C SER A 9 11.23 -12.42 4.42
N THR A 10 12.33 -11.75 4.77
CA THR A 10 12.42 -10.86 5.93
C THR A 10 11.92 -9.48 5.52
N ASN A 11 10.90 -8.98 6.22
CA ASN A 11 10.37 -7.62 6.13
C ASN A 11 11.43 -6.56 6.53
N GLY A 12 12.39 -6.31 5.65
CA GLY A 12 13.22 -5.11 5.65
C GLY A 12 12.51 -3.94 4.95
N PRO A 13 13.11 -2.73 4.93
CA PRO A 13 12.62 -1.64 4.10
C PRO A 13 12.49 -2.17 2.66
N GLN A 14 11.26 -2.15 2.14
CA GLN A 14 10.91 -2.77 0.87
C GLN A 14 11.70 -2.06 -0.23
N GLU A 15 12.77 -2.69 -0.70
CA GLU A 15 13.58 -2.20 -1.80
C GLU A 15 12.64 -2.00 -2.99
N LEU A 16 12.66 -0.81 -3.60
CA LEU A 16 11.79 -0.51 -4.73
C LEU A 16 12.19 -1.42 -5.89
N LEU A 17 11.37 -2.44 -6.16
CA LEU A 17 11.64 -3.37 -7.24
C LEU A 17 11.12 -2.81 -8.58
N ASP A 18 11.95 -2.94 -9.63
CA ASP A 18 11.56 -2.63 -11.01
C ASP A 18 10.57 -3.65 -11.61
N TYR A 19 10.27 -4.73 -10.88
CA TYR A 19 9.39 -5.81 -11.30
C TYR A 19 8.51 -6.29 -10.14
N LEU A 20 7.40 -6.96 -10.47
CA LEU A 20 6.56 -7.62 -9.49
C LEU A 20 7.14 -9.01 -9.21
N PRO A 21 7.53 -9.31 -7.95
CA PRO A 21 8.06 -10.61 -7.63
C PRO A 21 6.98 -11.70 -7.73
N GLU A 22 7.40 -12.95 -7.90
CA GLU A 22 6.49 -14.10 -8.05
C GLU A 22 5.71 -14.42 -6.77
N ASP A 23 6.08 -13.84 -5.63
CA ASP A 23 5.38 -14.01 -4.36
C ASP A 23 4.20 -13.02 -4.22
N ASP A 24 3.06 -13.54 -3.78
CA ASP A 24 1.77 -12.82 -3.73
C ASP A 24 1.66 -11.75 -2.63
N GLY A 25 2.74 -11.58 -1.86
CA GLY A 25 2.82 -10.71 -0.68
C GLY A 25 3.34 -9.30 -0.96
N TYR A 26 3.86 -9.02 -2.14
CA TYR A 26 4.44 -7.71 -2.44
C TYR A 26 3.41 -6.59 -2.42
N THR A 27 3.73 -5.52 -1.70
CA THR A 27 2.88 -4.34 -1.57
C THR A 27 3.71 -3.08 -1.65
N ILE A 28 3.19 -2.02 -2.24
CA ILE A 28 3.87 -0.73 -2.32
C ILE A 28 3.24 0.22 -1.28
N PRO A 29 4.03 0.81 -0.37
CA PRO A 29 3.54 1.86 0.51
C PRO A 29 3.35 3.17 -0.26
N ILE A 30 2.23 3.85 -0.02
CA ILE A 30 1.91 5.15 -0.61
C ILE A 30 1.54 6.12 0.49
N PHE A 31 2.06 7.34 0.34
CA PHE A 31 1.66 8.49 1.12
C PHE A 31 1.11 9.57 0.19
N TYR A 32 0.01 10.18 0.58
CA TYR A 32 -0.48 11.42 -0.02
C TYR A 32 -0.46 12.53 1.03
N LYS A 33 0.22 13.63 0.69
CA LYS A 33 0.21 14.88 1.45
C LYS A 33 -1.22 15.39 1.60
N PRO A 34 -1.55 16.06 2.73
CA PRO A 34 -2.85 16.66 2.91
C PRO A 34 -3.09 17.72 1.84
N ALA A 35 -4.28 17.70 1.24
CA ALA A 35 -4.73 18.71 0.30
C ALA A 35 -5.75 19.62 1.01
N PRO A 36 -5.43 20.90 1.31
CA PRO A 36 -6.28 21.78 2.09
C PRO A 36 -7.72 21.82 1.54
N ARG A 37 -8.70 21.60 2.43
CA ARG A 37 -10.15 21.53 2.12
C ARG A 37 -10.58 20.37 1.21
N ILE A 38 -9.65 19.51 0.77
CA ILE A 38 -9.95 18.34 -0.04
C ILE A 38 -9.82 17.08 0.83
N HIS A 39 -8.63 16.68 1.23
CA HIS A 39 -8.42 15.48 2.06
C HIS A 39 -7.29 15.69 3.06
N ARG A 40 -7.31 14.91 4.14
CA ARG A 40 -6.19 14.84 5.10
C ARG A 40 -5.03 14.04 4.47
N GLU A 41 -3.93 13.88 5.21
CA GLU A 41 -2.93 12.91 4.80
C GLU A 41 -3.54 11.51 4.67
N VAL A 42 -3.11 10.77 3.66
CA VAL A 42 -3.56 9.40 3.41
C VAL A 42 -2.33 8.52 3.30
N ARG A 43 -2.31 7.41 4.06
CA ARG A 43 -1.35 6.33 3.90
C ARG A 43 -2.09 5.07 3.51
N PHE A 44 -1.54 4.31 2.59
CA PHE A 44 -2.08 2.99 2.26
C PHE A 44 -0.99 2.11 1.67
N ARG A 45 -1.21 0.79 1.68
CA ARG A 45 -0.42 -0.16 0.91
C ARG A 45 -1.31 -0.85 -0.10
N TYR A 46 -0.76 -1.14 -1.26
CA TYR A 46 -1.50 -1.80 -2.31
C TYR A 46 -0.65 -2.83 -3.05
N ARG A 47 -1.32 -3.82 -3.62
CA ARG A 47 -0.74 -4.76 -4.56
C ARG A 47 -0.81 -4.16 -5.96
N PRO A 48 0.31 -4.04 -6.70
CA PRO A 48 0.26 -3.55 -8.07
C PRO A 48 -0.58 -4.44 -8.99
N ILE A 49 -1.01 -3.85 -10.11
CA ILE A 49 -1.74 -4.56 -11.16
C ILE A 49 -0.73 -5.10 -12.17
N GLU A 50 -0.95 -6.32 -12.63
CA GLU A 50 -0.12 -6.91 -13.68
C GLU A 50 -0.38 -6.26 -15.04
N ILE A 51 0.61 -6.29 -15.94
CA ILE A 51 0.47 -5.69 -17.27
C ILE A 51 -0.71 -6.28 -18.07
N LEU A 52 -0.96 -7.58 -17.95
CA LEU A 52 -2.10 -8.24 -18.62
C LEU A 52 -3.44 -7.82 -18.04
N GLU A 53 -3.55 -7.73 -16.71
CA GLU A 53 -4.75 -7.23 -16.05
C GLU A 53 -5.05 -5.79 -16.46
N ARG A 54 -4.01 -4.94 -16.52
CA ARG A 54 -4.13 -3.55 -16.97
C ARG A 54 -4.67 -3.45 -18.40
N ALA A 55 -4.24 -4.31 -19.32
CA ALA A 55 -4.74 -4.34 -20.69
C ALA A 55 -6.26 -4.59 -20.74
N ILE A 56 -6.75 -5.52 -19.92
CA ILE A 56 -8.20 -5.81 -19.79
C ILE A 56 -8.97 -4.57 -19.32
N LEU A 57 -8.41 -3.82 -18.36
CA LEU A 57 -9.06 -2.59 -17.87
C LEU A 57 -9.12 -1.50 -18.95
N VAL A 58 -8.10 -1.39 -19.80
CA VAL A 58 -8.09 -0.45 -20.93
C VAL A 58 -9.18 -0.82 -21.94
N GLU A 59 -9.26 -2.09 -22.34
CA GLU A 59 -10.31 -2.55 -23.26
C GLU A 59 -11.72 -2.34 -22.68
N PHE A 60 -11.90 -2.58 -21.38
CA PHE A 60 -13.17 -2.34 -20.71
C PHE A 60 -13.53 -0.85 -20.74
N LYS A 61 -12.57 0.03 -20.42
CA LYS A 61 -12.76 1.49 -20.43
C LYS A 61 -13.24 2.01 -21.78
N GLU A 62 -12.72 1.47 -22.88
CA GLU A 62 -13.08 1.91 -24.24
C GLU A 62 -14.50 1.48 -24.67
N ARG A 63 -15.04 0.40 -24.07
CA ARG A 63 -16.30 -0.22 -24.49
C ARG A 63 -17.51 0.15 -23.63
N LYS A 64 -17.30 0.80 -22.49
CA LYS A 64 -18.30 0.93 -21.43
C LYS A 64 -18.63 2.38 -21.09
N ALA A 65 -19.81 2.59 -20.51
CA ALA A 65 -20.20 3.92 -20.07
C ALA A 65 -19.31 4.37 -18.89
N GLU A 66 -19.07 5.68 -18.77
CA GLU A 66 -18.19 6.25 -17.74
C GLU A 66 -18.53 5.77 -16.32
N ARG A 67 -19.82 5.71 -15.97
CA ARG A 67 -20.26 5.16 -14.68
C ARG A 67 -19.81 3.72 -14.44
N GLU A 68 -19.94 2.84 -15.44
CA GLU A 68 -19.50 1.45 -15.33
C GLU A 68 -17.98 1.35 -15.15
N VAL A 69 -17.25 2.26 -15.80
CA VAL A 69 -15.79 2.37 -15.70
C VAL A 69 -15.37 2.80 -14.29
N GLU A 70 -16.00 3.83 -13.72
CA GLU A 70 -15.72 4.26 -12.34
C GLU A 70 -16.05 3.17 -11.31
N GLU A 71 -17.19 2.49 -11.49
CA GLU A 71 -17.60 1.38 -10.64
C GLU A 71 -16.61 0.20 -10.70
N MET A 72 -16.03 -0.06 -11.88
CA MET A 72 -15.00 -1.08 -12.07
C MET A 72 -13.69 -0.65 -11.42
N PHE A 73 -13.22 0.59 -11.62
CA PHE A 73 -12.02 1.10 -10.95
C PHE A 73 -12.12 1.10 -9.43
N ALA A 74 -13.28 1.48 -8.88
CA ALA A 74 -13.49 1.40 -7.44
C ALA A 74 -13.41 -0.04 -6.91
N GLY A 75 -13.86 -1.03 -7.70
CA GLY A 75 -13.70 -2.45 -7.40
C GLY A 75 -12.24 -2.88 -7.40
N VAL A 76 -11.49 -2.48 -8.44
CA VAL A 76 -10.05 -2.77 -8.55
C VAL A 76 -9.27 -2.16 -7.39
N ILE A 77 -9.50 -0.89 -7.08
CA ILE A 77 -8.85 -0.20 -5.94
C ILE A 77 -9.13 -0.94 -4.63
N ALA A 78 -10.40 -1.26 -4.35
CA ALA A 78 -10.77 -1.96 -3.13
C ALA A 78 -10.17 -3.38 -3.03
N GLY A 79 -9.98 -4.07 -4.15
CA GLY A 79 -9.37 -5.40 -4.18
C GLY A 79 -7.84 -5.39 -4.06
N ARG A 80 -7.20 -4.25 -4.36
CA ARG A 80 -5.73 -4.13 -4.36
C ARG A 80 -5.17 -3.48 -3.10
N ILE A 81 -5.93 -2.63 -2.43
CA ILE A 81 -5.51 -2.03 -1.16
C ILE A 81 -5.56 -3.09 -0.06
N THR A 82 -4.45 -3.25 0.65
CA THR A 82 -4.32 -4.19 1.77
C THR A 82 -4.52 -3.50 3.11
N GLU A 83 -4.16 -2.22 3.21
CA GLU A 83 -4.34 -1.38 4.38
C GLU A 83 -4.47 0.09 3.96
N TRP A 84 -5.21 0.90 4.72
CA TRP A 84 -5.24 2.35 4.53
C TRP A 84 -5.54 3.11 5.84
N SER A 85 -5.17 4.38 5.90
CA SER A 85 -5.35 5.24 7.07
C SER A 85 -6.65 6.06 7.03
N LEU A 86 -7.56 5.75 6.11
CA LEU A 86 -8.81 6.48 5.98
C LEU A 86 -9.75 6.18 7.15
N VAL A 87 -10.41 7.23 7.63
CA VAL A 87 -11.38 7.16 8.71
C VAL A 87 -12.73 7.71 8.25
N GLU A 88 -13.80 7.23 8.87
CA GLU A 88 -15.12 7.81 8.74
C GLU A 88 -15.60 8.42 10.06
N LYS A 89 -16.41 9.47 9.95
CA LYS A 89 -16.98 10.14 11.12
C LYS A 89 -18.34 9.50 11.44
N VAL A 90 -18.45 8.91 12.62
CA VAL A 90 -19.69 8.34 13.16
C VAL A 90 -20.03 9.13 14.44
N GLY A 91 -21.03 10.00 14.36
CA GLY A 91 -21.27 10.99 15.42
C GLY A 91 -20.09 11.95 15.52
N ASP A 92 -19.45 12.03 16.70
CA ASP A 92 -18.23 12.82 16.94
C ASP A 92 -16.95 11.98 16.98
N THR A 93 -17.05 10.68 16.67
CA THR A 93 -15.92 9.76 16.71
C THR A 93 -15.40 9.46 15.30
N GLU A 94 -14.08 9.36 15.17
CA GLU A 94 -13.43 8.85 13.96
C GLU A 94 -13.16 7.36 14.12
N VAL A 95 -13.63 6.57 13.17
CA VAL A 95 -13.42 5.12 13.13
C VAL A 95 -12.73 4.71 11.84
N PRO A 96 -11.89 3.66 11.82
CA PRO A 96 -11.28 3.18 10.59
C PRO A 96 -12.32 2.87 9.51
N MET A 97 -12.12 3.42 8.31
CA MET A 97 -13.01 3.17 7.19
C MET A 97 -12.73 1.78 6.63
N PRO A 98 -13.72 0.90 6.43
CA PRO A 98 -13.48 -0.40 5.83
C PRO A 98 -13.14 -0.27 4.34
N ILE A 99 -12.18 -1.06 3.85
CA ILE A 99 -11.83 -1.12 2.43
C ILE A 99 -12.94 -1.86 1.69
N SER A 100 -13.66 -1.15 0.83
CA SER A 100 -14.71 -1.74 -0.01
C SER A 100 -15.02 -0.84 -1.21
N LYS A 101 -15.52 -1.43 -2.31
CA LYS A 101 -15.96 -0.69 -3.50
C LYS A 101 -16.92 0.46 -3.12
N ALA A 102 -17.87 0.19 -2.23
CA ALA A 102 -18.86 1.18 -1.80
C ALA A 102 -18.23 2.37 -1.05
N LYS A 103 -17.16 2.16 -0.27
CA LYS A 103 -16.45 3.25 0.41
C LYS A 103 -15.53 4.00 -0.56
N VAL A 104 -14.87 3.30 -1.48
CA VAL A 104 -14.04 3.92 -2.53
C VAL A 104 -14.86 4.85 -3.42
N LEU A 105 -16.08 4.46 -3.81
CA LEU A 105 -17.01 5.32 -4.58
C LEU A 105 -17.48 6.57 -3.82
N ARG A 106 -17.27 6.65 -2.51
CA ARG A 106 -17.64 7.81 -1.68
C ARG A 106 -16.44 8.72 -1.38
N LEU A 107 -15.26 8.40 -1.89
CA LEU A 107 -14.11 9.29 -1.80
C LEU A 107 -14.40 10.57 -2.58
N LYS A 108 -13.76 11.66 -2.16
CA LYS A 108 -13.82 12.92 -2.91
C LYS A 108 -13.18 12.71 -4.29
N PRO A 109 -13.75 13.25 -5.38
CA PRO A 109 -13.27 13.00 -6.73
C PRO A 109 -11.75 13.18 -6.94
N PRO A 110 -11.10 14.24 -6.39
CA PRO A 110 -9.65 14.38 -6.55
C PRO A 110 -8.84 13.23 -5.94
N LEU A 111 -9.26 12.73 -4.77
CA LEU A 111 -8.59 11.60 -4.11
C LEU A 111 -8.86 10.30 -4.88
N PHE A 112 -10.09 10.08 -5.34
CA PHE A 112 -10.44 8.90 -6.16
C PHE A 112 -9.63 8.83 -7.45
N LEU A 113 -9.55 9.93 -8.21
CA LEU A 113 -8.75 10.00 -9.44
C LEU A 113 -7.26 9.79 -9.18
N ARG A 114 -6.74 10.33 -8.07
CA ARG A 114 -5.35 10.10 -7.68
C ARG A 114 -5.09 8.62 -7.36
N MET A 115 -5.98 7.97 -6.63
CA MET A 115 -5.90 6.54 -6.36
C MET A 115 -6.01 5.69 -7.62
N ILE A 116 -6.80 6.11 -8.62
CA ILE A 116 -6.79 5.47 -9.95
C ILE A 116 -5.39 5.57 -10.57
N ASN A 117 -4.79 6.76 -10.58
CA ASN A 117 -3.47 6.96 -11.18
C ASN A 117 -2.38 6.15 -10.49
N THR A 118 -2.43 6.01 -9.17
CA THR A 118 -1.48 5.20 -8.40
C THR A 118 -1.75 3.71 -8.54
N VAL A 119 -2.94 3.24 -8.14
CA VAL A 119 -3.23 1.81 -7.98
C VAL A 119 -3.54 1.14 -9.32
N VAL A 120 -4.25 1.84 -10.21
CA VAL A 120 -4.72 1.25 -11.47
C VAL A 120 -3.71 1.46 -12.59
N TRP A 121 -3.22 2.70 -12.75
CA TRP A 121 -2.35 3.04 -13.86
C TRP A 121 -0.87 2.97 -13.56
N GLY A 122 -0.47 3.04 -12.29
CA GLY A 122 0.94 3.11 -11.91
C GLY A 122 1.65 4.38 -12.38
N PHE A 123 0.92 5.48 -12.59
CA PHE A 123 1.46 6.76 -13.07
C PHE A 123 1.81 7.73 -11.95
N ASP A 124 1.35 7.46 -10.72
CA ASP A 124 1.62 8.29 -9.54
C ASP A 124 2.18 7.40 -8.42
N GLY A 125 3.44 7.64 -8.03
CA GLY A 125 4.12 6.92 -6.95
C GLY A 125 3.82 7.46 -5.55
N GLY A 126 2.91 8.43 -5.41
CA GLY A 126 2.64 9.13 -4.17
C GLY A 126 3.57 10.31 -3.92
N ASP A 127 3.41 10.90 -2.75
CA ASP A 127 4.28 11.96 -2.24
C ASP A 127 5.37 11.37 -1.35
N GLU A 128 6.48 12.09 -1.20
CA GLU A 128 7.50 11.80 -0.19
C GLU A 128 6.87 11.83 1.21
N ASP A 129 6.96 10.71 1.94
CA ASP A 129 6.43 10.60 3.30
C ASP A 129 7.45 11.16 4.31
N PRO A 130 7.13 12.24 5.04
CA PRO A 130 8.03 12.81 6.04
C PRO A 130 8.26 11.87 7.23
N LYS A 131 7.48 10.80 7.39
CA LYS A 131 7.69 9.78 8.43
C LYS A 131 8.56 8.61 7.96
N LEU A 132 8.74 8.44 6.66
CA LEU A 132 9.78 7.60 6.09
C LEU A 132 11.07 8.42 5.99
N THR A 133 11.57 8.91 7.12
CA THR A 133 12.97 9.34 7.17
C THR A 133 13.85 8.09 7.22
N VAL A 134 14.94 8.14 6.46
CA VAL A 134 16.03 7.13 6.43
C VAL A 134 16.61 6.87 7.84
N ASP A 135 16.23 7.66 8.84
CA ASP A 135 16.64 7.58 10.24
C ASP A 135 15.91 6.54 11.10
N GLN A 136 14.96 5.77 10.58
CA GLN A 136 14.56 4.51 11.26
C GLN A 136 15.74 3.54 11.38
N THR A 137 16.81 3.73 10.59
CA THR A 137 18.01 2.91 10.67
C THR A 137 18.75 3.01 11.99
N ALA A 138 18.86 4.15 12.67
CA ALA A 138 19.77 4.21 13.83
C ALA A 138 19.28 3.35 15.01
N GLU A 139 18.02 3.51 15.43
CA GLU A 139 17.45 2.68 16.51
C GLU A 139 17.24 1.22 16.09
N ASP A 140 16.82 0.97 14.85
CA ASP A 140 16.62 -0.40 14.37
C ASP A 140 17.96 -1.13 14.18
N LEU A 141 19.00 -0.45 13.69
CA LEU A 141 20.36 -0.97 13.67
C LEU A 141 20.90 -1.18 15.09
N ASP A 142 20.62 -0.30 16.04
CA ASP A 142 21.04 -0.48 17.44
C ASP A 142 20.29 -1.62 18.14
N ARG A 143 19.02 -1.88 17.76
CA ARG A 143 18.23 -3.02 18.23
C ARG A 143 18.68 -4.32 17.57
N MET A 144 18.97 -4.30 16.26
CA MET A 144 19.52 -5.45 15.53
C MET A 144 20.92 -5.80 16.05
N ALA A 145 21.78 -4.80 16.27
CA ALA A 145 23.11 -4.98 16.85
C ALA A 145 23.03 -5.59 18.26
N ARG A 146 22.09 -5.14 19.09
CA ARG A 146 21.82 -5.75 20.41
C ARG A 146 21.31 -7.19 20.31
N ALA A 147 20.39 -7.48 19.41
CA ALA A 147 19.89 -8.84 19.21
C ALA A 147 21.01 -9.81 18.78
N VAL A 148 21.90 -9.36 17.88
CA VAL A 148 23.09 -10.12 17.46
C VAL A 148 24.04 -10.34 18.64
N ALA A 149 24.31 -9.30 19.45
CA ALA A 149 25.17 -9.40 20.63
C ALA A 149 24.61 -10.37 21.70
N GLU A 150 23.29 -10.50 21.78
CA GLU A 150 22.58 -11.39 22.71
C GLU A 150 22.34 -12.80 22.15
N GLY A 151 22.78 -13.09 20.92
CA GLY A 151 22.56 -14.38 20.25
C GLY A 151 21.09 -14.63 19.85
N ARG A 152 20.27 -13.58 19.83
CA ARG A 152 18.88 -13.65 19.38
C ARG A 152 18.82 -13.49 17.86
N PRO A 153 18.00 -14.29 17.16
CA PRO A 153 17.85 -14.13 15.72
C PRO A 153 17.20 -12.78 15.41
N ILE A 154 17.70 -12.11 14.38
CA ILE A 154 17.25 -10.77 13.96
C ILE A 154 15.74 -10.74 13.66
N SER A 155 15.16 -11.89 13.27
CA SER A 155 13.73 -12.08 13.06
C SER A 155 12.86 -11.74 14.28
N ASP A 156 13.38 -11.88 15.50
CA ASP A 156 12.60 -11.66 16.74
C ASP A 156 12.38 -10.17 17.04
N VAL A 157 13.23 -9.28 16.52
CA VAL A 157 13.12 -7.82 16.71
C VAL A 157 12.03 -7.24 15.81
N ILE A 158 11.93 -7.73 14.57
CA ILE A 158 11.00 -7.23 13.55
C ILE A 158 9.54 -7.64 13.87
N VAL A 159 9.33 -8.80 14.51
CA VAL A 159 8.00 -9.34 14.83
C VAL A 159 7.37 -8.70 16.08
N GLY A 160 8.20 -8.15 16.99
CA GLY A 160 7.74 -7.58 18.27
C GLY A 160 6.81 -6.37 18.14
N ASP A 161 7.00 -5.56 17.09
CA ASP A 161 6.27 -4.31 16.88
C ASP A 161 4.92 -4.49 16.15
N LEU A 162 4.67 -5.67 15.57
CA LEU A 162 3.40 -6.00 14.89
C LEU A 162 2.30 -6.56 15.83
N ARG A 163 2.62 -6.86 17.10
CA ARG A 163 1.66 -7.42 18.07
C ARG A 163 1.16 -6.42 19.11
N LYS A 164 1.57 -5.16 19.03
CA LYS A 164 1.23 -4.12 20.05
C LYS A 164 0.39 -2.95 19.55
N ASN A 165 -0.01 -2.96 18.28
CA ASN A 165 -1.00 -2.03 17.71
C ASN A 165 -2.23 -2.80 17.22
#